data_AF-A0A3B3UNY2-F1
#
_entry.id   AF-A0A3B3UNY2-F1
#
_cell.length_a   1.000
_cell.length_b   1.000
_cell.length_c   1.000
_cell.angle_alpha   90.00
_cell.angle_beta   90.00
_cell.angle_gamma   90.00
#
_symmetry.space_group_name_H-M   'P 1'
#
loop_
_entity.id
_entity.type
_entity.pdbx_description
1 polymer ?
#
loop_
_entity_poly.entity_id
_entity_poly.type
_entity_poly.pdbx_seq_one_letter_code
_entity_poly.pdbx_strand_id
1 'polypeptide(L)'
;MVMKELIRFDEETQKTFLKEVKVMRCLDHPNVLKFIGLFYKDKRIHFVSEYIQGGTLRETIVKMVKNDILWLGTPTGWPLK
;
A
#
# COMPACT_ATOMS: atom_id res chain seq x y z
N MET A 1 -0.73 8.12 10.08
CA MET A 1 -1.28 6.79 10.42
C MET A 1 -2.32 6.42 9.38
N VAL A 2 -2.49 5.13 9.07
CA VAL A 2 -3.51 4.63 8.14
C VAL A 2 -4.39 3.62 8.85
N MET A 3 -5.70 3.74 8.64
CA MET A 3 -6.68 2.77 9.10
C MET A 3 -7.19 1.96 7.90
N LYS A 4 -7.15 0.63 8.01
CA LYS A 4 -7.76 -0.27 7.04
C LYS A 4 -8.86 -1.06 7.72
N GLU A 5 -10.05 -1.06 7.14
CA GLU A 5 -11.16 -1.87 7.60
C GLU A 5 -11.14 -3.23 6.91
N LEU A 6 -11.31 -4.30 7.69
CA LEU A 6 -11.48 -5.64 7.13
C LEU A 6 -12.94 -5.84 6.72
N ILE A 7 -13.20 -5.84 5.40
CA ILE A 7 -14.55 -5.86 4.83
C ILE A 7 -15.17 -7.28 4.86
N ARG A 8 -14.35 -8.33 4.79
CA ARG A 8 -14.80 -9.73 4.85
C ARG A 8 -14.72 -10.27 6.26
N PHE A 9 -15.79 -10.91 6.70
CA PHE A 9 -15.98 -11.38 8.08
C PHE A 9 -16.24 -12.89 8.19
N ASP A 10 -15.81 -13.66 7.19
CA ASP A 10 -15.83 -15.12 7.31
C ASP A 10 -14.80 -15.59 8.36
N GLU A 11 -15.15 -16.64 9.09
CA GLU A 11 -14.39 -17.10 10.26
C GLU A 11 -12.95 -17.51 9.90
N GLU A 12 -12.76 -18.05 8.69
CA GLU A 12 -11.45 -18.45 8.17
C GLU A 12 -10.56 -17.24 7.85
N THR A 13 -11.11 -16.21 7.19
CA THR A 13 -10.41 -14.95 6.92
C THR A 13 -10.03 -14.26 8.23
N GLN A 14 -10.93 -14.26 9.22
CA GLN A 14 -10.62 -13.66 10.53
C GLN A 14 -9.48 -14.41 11.24
N LYS A 15 -9.48 -15.74 11.22
CA LYS A 15 -8.38 -16.56 11.80
C LYS A 15 -7.05 -16.30 11.10
N THR A 16 -7.05 -16.23 9.78
CA THR A 16 -5.84 -15.96 8.98
C THR A 16 -5.32 -14.55 9.24
N PHE A 17 -6.20 -13.55 9.27
CA PHE A 17 -5.85 -12.18 9.58
C PHE A 17 -5.21 -12.04 10.98
N LEU A 18 -5.78 -12.69 12.00
CA LEU A 18 -5.21 -12.66 13.35
C LEU A 18 -3.82 -13.33 13.41
N LYS A 19 -3.58 -14.37 12.61
CA LYS A 19 -2.24 -14.98 12.48
C LYS A 19 -1.24 -14.00 11.86
N GLU A 20 -1.63 -13.31 10.78
CA GLU A 20 -0.77 -12.31 10.14
C GLU A 20 -0.44 -11.17 11.12
N VAL A 21 -1.44 -10.64 11.82
CA VAL A 21 -1.24 -9.60 12.83
C VAL A 21 -0.29 -10.05 13.92
N LYS A 22 -0.39 -11.31 14.37
CA LYS A 22 0.54 -11.86 15.37
C LYS A 22 2.00 -11.79 14.88
N VAL A 23 2.26 -12.12 13.62
CA VAL A 23 3.61 -12.02 13.04
C VAL A 23 4.04 -10.56 12.96
N MET A 24 3.20 -9.69 12.41
CA MET A 24 3.58 -8.29 12.22
C MET A 24 3.81 -7.52 13.52
N ARG A 25 3.13 -7.89 14.61
CA ARG A 25 3.35 -7.30 15.94
C ARG A 25 4.77 -7.52 16.46
N CYS A 26 5.48 -8.52 15.93
CA CYS A 26 6.84 -8.84 16.32
C CYS A 26 7.89 -8.21 15.39
N LEU A 27 7.46 -7.48 14.34
CA LEU A 27 8.36 -6.85 13.38
C LEU A 27 8.63 -5.40 13.81
N ASP A 28 9.90 -5.09 14.09
CA ASP A 28 10.37 -3.73 14.35
C ASP A 28 11.66 -3.50 13.55
N HIS A 29 11.51 -2.95 12.35
CA HIS A 29 12.62 -2.71 11.42
C HIS A 29 12.32 -1.51 10.53
N PRO A 30 13.30 -0.63 10.24
CA PRO A 30 13.09 0.60 9.45
C PRO A 30 12.56 0.38 8.03
N ASN A 31 12.74 -0.81 7.46
CA ASN A 31 12.27 -1.16 6.11
C ASN A 31 11.05 -2.08 6.10
N VAL A 32 10.41 -2.30 7.25
CA VAL A 32 9.19 -3.11 7.39
C VAL A 32 8.08 -2.21 7.89
N LEU A 33 6.90 -2.31 7.28
CA LEU A 33 5.73 -1.52 7.67
C LEU A 33 5.41 -1.72 9.16
N LYS A 34 5.45 -0.64 9.93
CA LYS A 34 5.17 -0.67 11.36
C LYS A 34 3.69 -0.85 11.64
N PHE A 35 3.39 -1.94 12.35
CA PHE A 35 2.10 -2.16 12.96
C PHE A 35 1.94 -1.30 14.22
N ILE A 36 0.81 -0.60 14.34
CA ILE A 36 0.51 0.23 15.52
C ILE A 36 -0.53 -0.47 16.40
N GLY A 37 -1.59 -1.02 15.83
CA GLY A 37 -2.66 -1.62 16.62
C GLY A 37 -3.82 -2.20 15.82
N LEU A 38 -4.69 -2.90 16.53
CA LEU A 38 -6.02 -3.28 16.06
C LEU A 38 -7.06 -2.66 17.00
N PHE A 39 -8.23 -2.37 16.47
CA PHE A 39 -9.40 -2.11 17.31
C PHE A 39 -10.67 -2.69 16.68
N TYR A 40 -11.63 -3.00 17.52
CA TYR A 40 -12.94 -3.50 17.12
C TYR A 40 -13.96 -2.37 17.22
N LYS A 41 -14.70 -2.13 16.15
CA LYS A 41 -15.80 -1.16 16.11
C LYS A 41 -16.90 -1.70 15.21
N ASP A 42 -18.16 -1.59 15.62
CA ASP A 42 -19.32 -2.01 14.83
C ASP A 42 -19.25 -3.47 14.36
N LYS A 43 -18.71 -4.36 15.20
CA LYS A 43 -18.41 -5.78 14.89
C LYS A 43 -17.43 -5.96 13.72
N ARG A 44 -16.63 -4.94 13.41
CA ARG A 44 -15.58 -4.96 12.38
C ARG A 44 -14.21 -4.77 13.00
N ILE A 45 -13.20 -5.35 12.36
CA ILE A 45 -11.81 -5.23 12.76
C ILE A 45 -11.18 -4.12 11.94
N HIS A 46 -10.58 -3.16 12.63
CA HIS A 46 -9.80 -2.10 12.04
C HIS A 46 -8.33 -2.33 12.34
N PHE A 47 -7.53 -2.24 11.28
CA PHE A 47 -6.09 -2.34 11.28
C PHE A 47 -5.47 -0.96 11.27
N VAL A 48 -4.46 -0.73 12.10
CA VAL A 48 -3.75 0.53 12.18
C VAL A 48 -2.25 0.31 11.94
N SER A 49 -1.72 1.01 10.94
CA SER A 49 -0.27 1.08 10.66
C SER A 49 0.21 2.52 10.58
N GLU A 50 1.52 2.67 10.50
CA GLU A 50 2.11 3.93 10.08
C GLU A 50 1.63 4.34 8.67
N TYR A 51 1.78 5.63 8.37
CA TYR A 51 1.53 6.14 7.03
C TYR A 51 2.86 6.26 6.29
N ILE A 52 2.95 5.63 5.13
CA ILE A 52 4.10 5.74 4.23
C ILE A 52 3.70 6.66 3.07
N GLN A 53 4.40 7.78 2.94
CA GLN A 53 4.24 8.70 1.82
C GLN A 53 4.91 8.11 0.55
N GLY A 54 4.40 8.46 -0.63
CA GLY A 54 5.00 8.05 -1.91
C GLY A 54 4.26 6.93 -2.64
N GLY A 55 3.28 6.29 -2.00
CA GLY A 55 2.44 5.27 -2.63
C GLY A 55 3.19 3.96 -2.84
N THR A 56 2.78 3.18 -3.83
CA THR A 56 3.42 1.88 -4.11
C THR A 56 4.71 2.04 -4.92
N LEU A 57 5.64 1.10 -4.75
CA LEU A 57 6.84 1.03 -5.59
C LEU A 57 6.47 0.92 -7.07
N ARG A 58 5.41 0.17 -7.40
CA ARG A 58 4.89 0.02 -8.77
C ARG A 58 4.49 1.36 -9.38
N GLU A 59 3.76 2.20 -8.65
CA GLU A 59 3.40 3.54 -9.11
C GLU A 59 4.64 4.39 -9.41
N THR A 60 5.66 4.29 -8.54
CA THR A 60 6.92 5.01 -8.72
C THR A 60 7.65 4.56 -9.98
N ILE A 61 7.79 3.24 -10.20
CA ILE A 61 8.41 2.69 -11.42
C ILE A 61 7.65 3.13 -12.68
N VAL A 62 6.31 3.08 -12.65
CA VAL A 62 5.48 3.50 -13.80
C VAL A 62 5.66 4.99 -14.08
N LYS A 63 5.78 5.85 -13.06
CA LYS A 63 6.05 7.28 -13.23
C LYS A 63 7.43 7.53 -13.85
N MET A 64 8.45 6.80 -13.40
CA MET A 64 9.81 6.89 -13.94
C MET A 64 9.83 6.54 -15.44
N VAL A 65 9.28 5.37 -15.80
CA VAL A 65 9.21 4.94 -17.20
C VAL A 65 8.43 5.93 -18.07
N LYS A 66 7.30 6.46 -17.59
CA LYS A 66 6.56 7.48 -18.33
C LYS A 66 7.38 8.74 -18.56
N ASN A 67 8.13 9.19 -17.56
CA ASN A 67 9.00 10.36 -17.67
C ASN A 67 10.16 10.10 -18.63
N ASP A 68 10.78 8.92 -18.58
CA ASP A 68 11.86 8.52 -19.50
C ASP A 68 11.38 8.40 -20.96
N ILE A 69 10.16 7.87 -21.16
CA ILE A 69 9.52 7.83 -22.48
C ILE A 69 9.13 9.25 -22.94
N LEU A 70 8.78 10.16 -22.01
CA LEU A 70 8.51 11.57 -22.35
C LEU A 70 9.76 12.28 -22.89
N TRP A 71 10.96 11.91 -22.41
CA TRP A 71 12.25 12.44 -22.90
C TRP A 71 12.70 11.86 -24.25
N LEU A 72 12.16 10.71 -24.67
CA LEU A 72 12.46 10.12 -25.99
C LEU A 72 11.65 10.74 -27.14
N GLY A 73 10.84 11.76 -26.85
CA GLY A 73 10.10 12.53 -27.84
C GLY A 73 8.90 11.76 -28.40
N THR A 74 7.76 12.43 -28.46
CA THR A 74 6.73 12.01 -29.40
C THR A 74 7.33 12.09 -30.82
N PRO A 75 7.02 11.18 -31.75
CA PRO A 75 7.41 11.33 -33.15
C PRO A 75 6.61 12.43 -33.88
N THR A 76 6.01 13.39 -33.15
CA THR A 76 5.34 14.55 -33.75
C THR A 76 6.30 15.72 -33.83
N GLY A 77 7.40 15.50 -34.56
CA GLY A 77 8.36 16.50 -34.99
C GLY A 77 8.09 16.99 -36.41
N TRP A 78 6.83 17.25 -36.77
CA TRP A 78 6.52 17.91 -38.03
C TRP A 78 6.13 19.37 -37.78
N PRO A 79 7.00 20.36 -38.09
CA PRO A 79 6.51 21.70 -38.34
C PRO A 79 5.76 21.62 -39.67
N LEU A 80 4.44 21.83 -39.63
CA LEU A 80 3.68 22.12 -40.84
C LEU A 80 4.23 23.45 -41.40
N LYS A 81 5.05 23.34 -42.44
CA LYS A 81 5.29 24.36 -43.46
C LYS A 81 4.67 23.85 -44.75
#